data_AF-A0A2U3K5F0-F1
#
_entry.id   AF-A0A2U3K5F0-F1
#
_cell.length_a   1.000
_cell.length_b   1.000
_cell.length_c   1.000
_cell.angle_alpha   90.00
_cell.angle_beta   90.00
_cell.angle_gamma   90.00
#
_symmetry.space_group_name_H-M   'P 1'
#
loop_
_entity.id
_entity.type
_entity.pdbx_description
1 polymer ?
#
loop_
_entity_poly.entity_id
_entity_poly.type
_entity_poly.pdbx_seq_one_letter_code
_entity_poly.pdbx_strand_id
1 'polypeptide(L)'
;MRIIVTRWSGSRSDGIVLSTCGTIVRVAIPGCDDSVEFSYRGGQWLSEEGEPVEIEFPGLENDDFVSAWNDRPSEGYVAAQAIAWVN
;
A
#
# COMPACT_ATOMS: atom_id res chain seq x y z
N MET A 1 8.05 6.81 -3.47
CA MET A 1 6.94 6.97 -2.50
C MET A 1 7.32 6.26 -1.22
N ARG A 2 7.14 6.88 -0.03
CA ARG A 2 7.41 6.22 1.26
C ARG A 2 6.19 5.42 1.70
N ILE A 3 6.44 4.28 2.35
CA ILE A 3 5.41 3.43 2.94
C ILE A 3 5.83 2.95 4.31
N ILE A 4 4.85 2.51 5.10
CA ILE A 4 5.06 1.74 6.32
C ILE A 4 4.38 0.40 6.12
N VAL A 5 5.12 -0.68 6.35
CA VAL A 5 4.58 -2.05 6.31
C VAL A 5 4.42 -2.56 7.74
N THR A 6 3.21 -2.96 8.11
CA THR A 6 2.93 -3.61 9.39
C THR A 6 2.67 -5.10 9.15
N ARG A 7 3.46 -5.97 9.77
CA ARG A 7 3.23 -7.43 9.72
C ARG A 7 2.25 -7.85 10.81
N TRP A 8 1.63 -9.02 10.66
CA TRP A 8 0.72 -9.59 11.67
C TRP A 8 1.33 -9.70 13.08
N SER A 9 2.66 -9.87 13.17
CA SER A 9 3.39 -9.86 14.46
C SER A 9 3.39 -8.50 15.17
N GLY A 10 2.88 -7.44 14.53
CA GLY A 10 2.94 -6.05 15.01
C GLY A 10 4.25 -5.33 14.65
N SER A 11 5.22 -6.03 14.03
CA SER A 11 6.45 -5.39 13.56
C SER A 11 6.18 -4.40 12.43
N ARG A 12 6.82 -3.24 12.50
CA ARG A 12 6.70 -2.15 11.52
C ARG A 12 8.03 -1.92 10.81
N SER A 13 7.96 -1.64 9.51
CA SER A 13 9.14 -1.32 8.70
C SER A 13 8.83 -0.19 7.73
N ASP A 14 9.66 0.84 7.74
CA ASP A 14 9.65 1.87 6.71
C ASP A 14 10.17 1.32 5.39
N GLY A 15 9.59 1.75 4.28
CA GLY A 15 9.97 1.32 2.95
C GLY A 15 9.87 2.42 1.91
N ILE A 16 10.59 2.23 0.80
CA ILE A 16 10.49 3.07 -0.39
C ILE A 16 10.00 2.20 -1.55
N VAL A 17 8.86 2.55 -2.14
CA VAL A 17 8.35 1.89 -3.34
C VAL A 17 9.33 2.13 -4.49
N LEU A 18 9.78 1.04 -5.10
CA LEU A 18 10.69 1.02 -6.25
C LEU A 18 9.91 0.86 -7.56
N SER A 19 8.90 -0.02 -7.57
CA SER A 19 8.05 -0.25 -8.73
C SER A 19 6.69 -0.82 -8.32
N THR A 20 5.70 -0.62 -9.18
CA THR A 20 4.37 -1.22 -9.09
C THR A 20 4.04 -1.88 -10.42
N CYS A 21 3.39 -3.05 -10.39
CA CYS A 21 2.93 -3.74 -11.59
C CYS A 21 1.67 -4.54 -11.27
N GLY A 22 0.51 -4.01 -11.69
CA GLY A 22 -0.78 -4.62 -11.36
C GLY A 22 -0.99 -4.71 -9.84
N THR A 23 -1.16 -5.93 -9.32
CA THR A 23 -1.35 -6.19 -7.89
C THR A 23 -0.04 -6.44 -7.14
N ILE A 24 1.11 -6.08 -7.72
CA ILE A 24 2.43 -6.30 -7.13
C ILE A 24 3.11 -4.95 -6.86
N VAL A 25 3.76 -4.83 -5.69
CA VAL A 25 4.61 -3.69 -5.32
C VAL A 25 5.96 -4.21 -4.86
N ARG A 26 7.05 -3.62 -5.39
CA ARG A 26 8.42 -3.90 -4.93
C ARG A 26 8.95 -2.72 -4.12
N VAL A 27 9.54 -3.01 -2.97
CA VAL A 27 9.89 -2.03 -1.94
C VAL A 27 11.32 -2.25 -1.50
N ALA A 28 12.10 -1.17 -1.40
CA ALA A 28 13.35 -1.17 -0.65
C ALA A 28 13.04 -0.97 0.84
N ILE A 29 13.42 -1.93 1.68
CA ILE A 29 13.28 -1.86 3.13
C ILE A 29 14.69 -1.82 3.76
N PRO A 30 15.00 -0.88 4.66
CA PRO A 30 16.31 -0.82 5.32
C PRO A 30 16.65 -2.13 6.04
N GLY A 31 17.87 -2.63 5.81
CA GLY A 31 18.34 -3.89 6.39
C GLY A 31 17.96 -5.14 5.58
N CYS A 32 17.25 -4.98 4.46
CA CYS A 32 17.11 -6.02 3.43
C CYS A 32 18.10 -5.75 2.30
N ASP A 33 18.85 -6.78 1.90
CA ASP A 33 19.84 -6.66 0.81
C ASP A 33 19.16 -6.56 -0.58
N ASP A 34 17.98 -7.17 -0.73
CA ASP A 34 17.18 -7.16 -1.95
C ASP A 34 15.85 -6.40 -1.77
N SER A 35 15.21 -6.08 -2.90
CA SER A 35 13.85 -5.53 -2.88
C SER A 35 12.87 -6.57 -2.35
N VAL A 36 11.98 -6.17 -1.45
CA VAL A 36 10.88 -7.01 -0.96
C VAL A 36 9.66 -6.83 -1.86
N GLU A 37 9.08 -7.93 -2.32
CA GLU A 37 7.82 -7.92 -3.06
C GLU A 37 6.60 -8.11 -2.15
N PHE A 38 5.55 -7.35 -2.40
CA PHE A 38 4.24 -7.53 -1.79
C PHE A 38 3.20 -7.73 -2.89
N SER A 39 2.24 -8.61 -2.66
CA SER A 39 1.15 -8.86 -3.60
C SER A 39 -0.22 -8.70 -2.97
N TYR A 40 -1.15 -8.11 -3.71
CA TYR A 40 -2.53 -7.94 -3.29
C TYR A 40 -3.39 -9.06 -3.86
N ARG A 41 -3.97 -9.90 -2.99
CA ARG A 41 -4.80 -11.05 -3.38
C ARG A 41 -5.98 -11.16 -2.44
N GLY A 42 -7.19 -11.29 -3.00
CA GLY A 42 -8.40 -11.52 -2.22
C GLY A 42 -8.73 -10.42 -1.18
N GLY A 43 -8.33 -9.17 -1.44
CA GLY A 43 -8.58 -8.06 -0.52
C GLY A 43 -7.46 -7.81 0.50
N GLN A 44 -6.40 -8.62 0.50
CA GLN A 44 -5.33 -8.60 1.49
C GLN A 44 -3.96 -8.42 0.82
N TRP A 45 -3.09 -7.60 1.43
CA TRP A 45 -1.67 -7.57 1.06
C TRP A 45 -0.92 -8.70 1.74
N LEU A 46 -0.06 -9.36 0.97
CA LEU A 46 0.74 -10.51 1.39
C LEU A 46 2.22 -10.24 1.13
N SER A 47 3.08 -10.70 2.04
CA SER A 47 4.53 -10.79 1.81
C SER A 47 4.88 -11.90 0.80
N GLU A 48 6.15 -11.98 0.42
CA GLU A 48 6.70 -13.06 -0.42
C GLU A 48 6.47 -14.45 0.17
N GLU A 49 6.50 -14.55 1.50
CA GLU A 49 6.24 -15.78 2.25
C GLU A 49 4.73 -16.09 2.39
N GLY A 50 3.86 -15.23 1.86
CA GLY A 50 2.41 -15.38 1.96
C GLY A 50 1.80 -14.88 3.27
N GLU A 51 2.57 -14.19 4.11
CA GLU A 51 2.10 -13.66 5.39
C GLU A 51 1.30 -12.36 5.19
N PRO A 52 0.17 -12.17 5.87
CA PRO A 52 -0.60 -10.93 5.80
C PRO A 52 0.21 -9.72 6.30
N VAL A 53 0.13 -8.63 5.54
CA VAL A 53 0.68 -7.32 5.91
C VAL A 53 -0.33 -6.21 5.66
N GLU A 54 -0.15 -5.10 6.37
CA GLU A 54 -0.81 -3.82 6.09
C GLU A 54 0.23 -2.87 5.51
N ILE A 55 -0.18 -2.07 4.51
CA ILE A 55 0.67 -1.06 3.88
C ILE A 55 0.01 0.30 4.04
N GLU A 56 0.70 1.20 4.74
CA GLU A 56 0.29 2.59 4.95
C GLU A 56 1.17 3.52 4.10
N PHE A 57 0.61 4.64 3.64
CA PHE A 57 1.31 5.66 2.85
C PHE A 57 1.35 6.98 3.63
N PRO A 58 2.39 7.21 4.46
CA PRO A 58 2.45 8.40 5.31
C PRO A 58 2.59 9.69 4.48
N GLY A 59 1.81 10.70 4.83
CA GLY A 59 1.78 11.99 4.13
C GLY A 59 0.79 12.09 2.98
N LEU A 60 0.08 11.00 2.64
CA LEU A 60 -1.23 11.11 2.01
C LEU A 60 -2.22 11.46 3.12
N GLU A 61 -2.21 12.72 3.56
CA GLU A 61 -3.29 13.24 4.38
C GLU A 61 -4.59 13.05 3.58
N ASN A 62 -5.68 12.65 4.26
CA ASN A 62 -6.96 12.36 3.61
C ASN A 62 -7.43 13.45 2.63
N ASP A 63 -6.93 14.69 2.76
CA ASP A 63 -7.32 15.84 1.95
C ASP A 63 -6.92 15.74 0.47
N ASP A 64 -5.82 15.07 0.12
CA ASP A 64 -5.45 14.86 -1.31
C ASP A 64 -6.31 13.79 -1.99
N PHE A 65 -6.87 12.85 -1.21
CA PHE A 65 -7.84 11.86 -1.71
C PHE A 65 -9.27 12.40 -1.70
N VAL A 66 -9.63 13.19 -0.69
CA VAL A 66 -10.98 13.77 -0.52
C VAL A 66 -11.22 14.92 -1.49
N SER A 67 -10.21 15.71 -1.87
CA SER A 67 -10.37 16.76 -2.88
C SER A 67 -10.58 16.21 -4.30
N ALA A 68 -9.99 15.05 -4.64
CA ALA A 68 -10.28 14.34 -5.89
C ALA A 68 -11.64 13.60 -5.88
N TRP A 69 -12.19 13.31 -4.69
CA TRP A 69 -13.47 12.62 -4.50
C TRP A 69 -14.67 13.54 -4.26
N ASN A 70 -14.45 14.77 -3.78
CA ASN A 70 -15.52 15.73 -3.48
C ASN A 70 -16.24 16.27 -4.72
N ASP A 71 -15.76 15.99 -5.93
CA ASP A 71 -16.46 16.32 -7.18
C ASP A 71 -17.43 15.21 -7.63
N ARG A 72 -17.67 14.16 -6.81
CA ARG A 72 -18.68 13.13 -7.09
C ARG A 72 -19.62 12.94 -5.89
N PRO A 73 -20.94 12.81 -6.14
CA PRO A 73 -21.91 12.70 -5.06
C PRO A 73 -21.71 11.39 -4.31
N SER A 74 -21.76 11.52 -2.99
CA SER A 74 -21.51 10.54 -1.93
C SER A 74 -22.23 9.20 -2.11
N GLU A 75 -21.47 8.16 -2.48
CA GLU A 75 -21.78 6.79 -2.10
C GLU A 75 -20.50 6.16 -1.53
N GLY A 76 -20.57 5.71 -0.28
CA GLY A 76 -19.42 5.34 0.54
C GLY A 76 -18.59 4.21 -0.05
N TYR A 77 -17.29 4.45 -0.23
CA TYR A 77 -16.29 3.43 -0.53
C TYR A 77 -15.06 3.62 0.36
N VAL A 78 -14.65 2.54 1.02
CA VAL A 78 -13.49 2.48 1.92
C VAL A 78 -12.19 2.45 1.10
N ALA A 79 -11.11 3.04 1.65
CA ALA A 79 -9.78 3.29 1.07
C ALA A 79 -9.08 2.12 0.33
N ALA A 80 -9.64 0.91 0.33
CA ALA A 80 -9.12 -0.25 -0.39
C ALA A 80 -9.19 -0.12 -1.93
N GLN A 81 -9.99 0.80 -2.49
CA GLN A 81 -10.16 0.94 -3.94
C GLN A 81 -9.24 1.95 -4.62
N ALA A 82 -8.50 2.77 -3.86
CA ALA A 82 -7.62 3.81 -4.44
C ALA A 82 -6.44 3.24 -5.25
N ILE A 83 -6.08 1.98 -5.01
CA ILE A 83 -4.95 1.30 -5.66
C ILE A 83 -5.27 0.94 -7.14
N ALA A 84 -6.54 1.00 -7.55
CA ALA A 84 -6.96 0.64 -8.91
C ALA A 84 -6.84 1.76 -9.96
N TRP A 85 -6.49 3.00 -9.58
CA TRP A 85 -6.55 4.17 -10.49
C TRP A 85 -5.20 4.79 -10.85
N VAL A 86 -4.10 4.05 -10.67
CA VAL A 86 -2.80 4.39 -11.26
C VAL A 86 -2.55 3.44 -12.43
N ASN A 87 -3.27 3.67 -13.53
CA ASN A 87 -2.96 3.18 -14.88
C ASN A 87 -3.23 4.31 -15.87
#